data_AF-A0A520HTZ6-F1
#
_entry.id   AF-A0A520HTZ6-F1
#
_cell.length_a   1.000
_cell.length_b   1.000
_cell.length_c   1.000
_cell.angle_alpha   90.00
_cell.angle_beta   90.00
_cell.angle_gamma   90.00
#
_symmetry.space_group_name_H-M   'P 1'
#
loop_
_entity.id
_entity.type
_entity.pdbx_description
1 polymer ?
#
loop_
_entity_poly.entity_id
_entity_poly.type
_entity_poly.pdbx_seq_one_letter_code
_entity_poly.pdbx_strand_id
1 'polypeptide(L)'
;FLDRGTKLTIALFLLGGSTAAVAFLPGYETIGGWAIVLLALFRIGQGIALGGAWDGLASLLALNAPENKRGWYAMIPQLGAPLGLIVASALFAFFLTTLSPADFLDWGWRYPFFVAFAINVVALFARLRMVSTPHYAAMFESRELEPSHVMETIKSDWRNIVIGAFAPLASFALFHMVTVFPLSWVHLFTNQNPERFLSIEIFGGIVGVIGVIASGLIADRVGRRYLLGVTAAGIAAFSGFAPQLLSAGYTGELTFVLIGFALLGVAFGQSSGAVAANFGSTRRYTGAALTSDLAWLVGAGFAPLVGLLLASNFGLIAAGGYLLSGALATLIALGVNKELGRRIS
;
A
#
# COMPACT_ATOMS: atom_id res chain seq x y z
N PHE A 1 18.99 -20.91 -6.07
CA PHE A 1 19.91 -20.34 -7.06
C PHE A 1 20.51 -18.98 -6.70
N LEU A 2 19.93 -18.17 -5.80
CA LEU A 2 20.58 -16.97 -5.23
C LEU A 2 20.35 -16.94 -3.70
N ASP A 3 21.36 -16.52 -2.93
CA ASP A 3 21.21 -16.27 -1.49
C ASP A 3 20.22 -15.11 -1.22
N ARG A 4 19.51 -15.14 -0.09
CA ARG A 4 18.46 -14.16 0.24
C ARG A 4 19.02 -12.74 0.40
N GLY A 5 20.24 -12.60 0.92
CA GLY A 5 20.94 -11.32 0.97
C GLY A 5 21.12 -10.74 -0.43
N THR A 6 21.48 -11.59 -1.39
CA THR A 6 21.60 -11.22 -2.81
C THR A 6 20.25 -10.85 -3.42
N LYS A 7 19.17 -11.61 -3.15
CA LYS A 7 17.82 -11.29 -3.65
C LYS A 7 17.29 -9.96 -3.12
N LEU A 8 17.45 -9.70 -1.82
CA LEU A 8 17.05 -8.43 -1.21
C LEU A 8 17.89 -7.27 -1.77
N THR A 9 19.19 -7.48 -1.96
CA THR A 9 20.07 -6.49 -2.61
C THR A 9 19.59 -6.19 -4.02
N ILE A 10 19.34 -7.21 -4.86
CA ILE A 10 18.81 -7.04 -6.21
C ILE A 10 17.48 -6.27 -6.19
N ALA A 11 16.56 -6.63 -5.28
CA ALA A 11 15.28 -5.95 -5.17
C ALA A 11 15.47 -4.46 -4.81
N LEU A 12 16.33 -4.12 -3.86
CA LEU A 12 16.58 -2.73 -3.48
C LEU A 12 17.28 -1.93 -4.58
N PHE A 13 18.25 -2.53 -5.28
CA PHE A 13 18.87 -1.90 -6.46
C PHE A 13 17.88 -1.71 -7.59
N LEU A 14 16.99 -2.67 -7.84
CA LEU A 14 15.93 -2.56 -8.84
C LEU A 14 14.94 -1.45 -8.46
N LEU A 15 14.53 -1.35 -7.19
CA LEU A 15 13.63 -0.29 -6.71
C LEU A 15 14.27 1.10 -6.85
N GLY A 16 15.47 1.27 -6.30
CA GLY A 16 16.19 2.55 -6.30
C GLY A 16 16.61 2.96 -7.71
N GLY A 17 17.15 2.03 -8.49
CA GLY A 17 17.58 2.25 -9.87
C GLY A 17 16.41 2.58 -10.79
N SER A 18 15.29 1.85 -10.69
CA SER A 18 14.09 2.18 -11.49
C SER A 18 13.53 3.55 -11.11
N THR A 19 13.50 3.90 -9.82
CA THR A 19 13.04 5.22 -9.35
C THR A 19 13.93 6.36 -9.85
N ALA A 20 15.26 6.17 -9.80
CA ALA A 20 16.21 7.12 -10.34
C ALA A 20 16.04 7.28 -11.86
N ALA A 21 15.87 6.17 -12.58
CA ALA A 21 15.73 6.18 -14.03
C ALA A 21 14.48 6.96 -14.49
N VAL A 22 13.39 6.97 -13.71
CA VAL A 22 12.22 7.83 -14.00
C VAL A 22 12.59 9.31 -13.98
N ALA A 23 13.46 9.73 -13.06
CA ALA A 23 13.88 11.13 -12.94
C ALA A 23 14.63 11.64 -14.19
N PHE A 24 15.31 10.73 -14.90
CA PHE A 24 16.07 11.02 -16.13
C PHE A 24 15.30 10.68 -17.41
N LEU A 25 14.05 10.24 -17.32
CA LEU A 25 13.30 9.78 -18.48
C LEU A 25 12.97 10.99 -19.41
N PRO A 26 13.42 10.96 -20.68
CA PRO A 26 13.07 12.00 -21.64
C PRO A 26 11.56 12.02 -21.93
N GLY A 27 11.05 13.20 -22.28
CA GLY A 27 9.63 13.38 -22.58
C GLY A 27 9.21 12.68 -23.87
N TYR A 28 7.89 12.56 -24.07
CA TYR A 28 7.31 12.02 -25.29
C TYR A 28 7.76 12.80 -26.54
N GLU A 29 7.95 14.12 -26.41
CA GLU A 29 8.43 14.96 -27.51
C GLU A 29 9.85 14.60 -27.98
N THR A 30 10.68 14.02 -27.11
CA THR A 30 12.08 13.68 -27.42
C THR A 30 12.23 12.27 -27.98
N ILE A 31 11.57 11.27 -27.38
CA ILE A 31 11.77 9.85 -27.72
C ILE A 31 10.47 9.12 -28.13
N GLY A 32 9.36 9.85 -28.26
CA GLY A 32 8.07 9.31 -28.70
C GLY A 32 7.55 8.19 -27.80
N GLY A 33 6.97 7.16 -28.42
CA GLY A 33 6.38 6.00 -27.73
C GLY A 33 7.35 5.27 -26.80
N TRP A 34 8.66 5.37 -27.00
CA TRP A 34 9.65 4.78 -26.10
C TRP A 34 9.62 5.38 -24.69
N ALA A 35 9.20 6.64 -24.52
CA ALA A 35 9.01 7.21 -23.19
C ALA A 35 7.97 6.42 -22.38
N ILE A 36 6.86 6.03 -23.02
CA ILE A 36 5.78 5.25 -22.40
C ILE A 36 6.28 3.85 -22.06
N VAL A 37 6.97 3.19 -22.99
CA VAL A 37 7.52 1.84 -22.79
C VAL A 37 8.54 1.82 -21.65
N LEU A 38 9.48 2.76 -21.62
CA LEU A 38 10.49 2.86 -20.56
C LEU A 38 9.85 3.18 -19.22
N LEU A 39 8.90 4.12 -19.17
CA LEU A 39 8.15 4.42 -17.94
C LEU A 39 7.43 3.16 -17.42
N ALA A 40 6.77 2.42 -18.30
CA ALA A 40 6.11 1.16 -17.95
C ALA A 40 7.10 0.12 -17.42
N LEU A 41 8.26 -0.04 -18.06
CA LEU A 41 9.32 -0.94 -17.59
C LEU A 41 9.85 -0.55 -16.21
N PHE A 42 10.09 0.75 -15.96
CA PHE A 42 10.53 1.23 -14.65
C PHE A 42 9.44 1.03 -13.58
N ARG A 43 8.16 1.25 -13.91
CA ARG A 43 7.04 0.96 -13.01
C ARG A 43 6.91 -0.52 -12.69
N ILE A 44 7.07 -1.40 -13.68
CA ILE A 44 7.10 -2.85 -13.49
C ILE A 44 8.29 -3.24 -12.60
N GLY A 45 9.47 -2.68 -12.83
CA GLY A 45 10.66 -2.89 -12.00
C GLY A 45 10.44 -2.49 -10.54
N GLN A 46 9.85 -1.31 -10.29
CA GLN A 46 9.48 -0.85 -8.94
C GLN A 46 8.48 -1.81 -8.28
N GLY A 47 7.47 -2.29 -9.01
CA GLY A 47 6.48 -3.24 -8.49
C GLY A 47 7.10 -4.60 -8.10
N ILE A 48 7.91 -5.19 -8.98
CA ILE A 48 8.65 -6.43 -8.71
C ILE A 48 9.54 -6.28 -7.48
N ALA A 49 10.24 -5.15 -7.38
CA ALA A 49 11.12 -4.88 -6.27
C ALA A 49 10.39 -4.70 -4.93
N LEU A 50 9.23 -4.03 -4.95
CA LEU A 50 8.37 -3.86 -3.77
C LEU A 50 7.86 -5.20 -3.25
N GLY A 51 7.30 -6.06 -4.11
CA GLY A 51 6.84 -7.40 -3.72
C GLY A 51 7.97 -8.27 -3.16
N GLY A 52 9.17 -8.18 -3.75
CA GLY A 52 10.35 -8.92 -3.30
C GLY A 52 10.95 -8.46 -1.97
N ALA A 53 10.81 -7.17 -1.60
CA ALA A 53 11.47 -6.59 -0.44
C ALA A 53 10.53 -6.27 0.74
N TRP A 54 9.26 -5.95 0.50
CA TRP A 54 8.37 -5.38 1.51
C TRP A 54 7.54 -6.44 2.24
N ASP A 55 6.84 -7.29 1.50
CA ASP A 55 5.80 -8.17 2.07
C ASP A 55 6.37 -9.38 2.85
N GLY A 56 7.58 -9.81 2.49
CA GLY A 56 8.31 -10.82 3.25
C GLY A 56 8.85 -10.31 4.59
N LEU A 57 9.33 -9.06 4.65
CA LEU A 57 10.01 -8.51 5.84
C LEU A 57 9.02 -8.08 6.94
N ALA A 58 7.90 -7.45 6.57
CA ALA A 58 6.88 -7.04 7.55
C ALA A 58 6.30 -8.26 8.29
N SER A 59 6.10 -9.36 7.56
CA SER A 59 5.66 -10.64 8.13
C SER A 59 6.71 -11.23 9.08
N LEU A 60 8.01 -11.16 8.74
CA LEU A 60 9.10 -11.65 9.59
C LEU A 60 9.25 -10.84 10.89
N LEU A 61 9.12 -9.51 10.81
CA LEU A 61 9.15 -8.64 11.99
C LEU A 61 8.03 -8.99 12.96
N ALA A 62 6.82 -9.24 12.47
CA ALA A 62 5.69 -9.65 13.30
C ALA A 62 5.85 -11.08 13.87
N LEU A 63 6.47 -11.99 13.13
CA LEU A 63 6.71 -13.37 13.59
C LEU A 63 7.75 -13.46 14.71
N ASN A 64 8.77 -12.60 14.68
CA ASN A 64 9.82 -12.54 15.70
C ASN A 64 9.49 -11.61 16.87
N ALA A 65 8.35 -10.91 16.83
CA ALA A 65 7.94 -10.00 17.88
C ALA A 65 7.35 -10.77 19.09
N PRO A 66 7.55 -10.27 20.33
CA PRO A 66 6.86 -10.79 21.51
C PRO A 66 5.34 -10.85 21.30
N GLU A 67 4.67 -11.86 21.86
CA GLU A 67 3.25 -12.13 21.55
C GLU A 67 2.32 -10.94 21.74
N ASN A 68 2.56 -10.11 22.77
CA ASN A 68 1.78 -8.92 23.10
C ASN A 68 2.26 -7.63 22.41
N LYS A 69 3.16 -7.74 21.42
CA LYS A 69 3.68 -6.59 20.66
C LYS A 69 3.61 -6.81 19.15
N ARG A 70 3.00 -7.91 18.68
CA ARG A 70 2.99 -8.27 17.26
C ARG A 70 2.33 -7.19 16.40
N GLY A 71 1.25 -6.58 16.88
CA GLY A 71 0.57 -5.46 16.23
C GLY A 71 1.44 -4.19 16.17
N TRP A 72 2.15 -3.88 17.26
CA TRP A 72 3.13 -2.78 17.29
C TRP A 72 4.26 -2.97 16.26
N TYR A 73 4.85 -4.16 16.15
CA TYR A 73 5.91 -4.40 15.17
C TYR A 73 5.39 -4.48 13.72
N ALA A 74 4.15 -4.95 13.52
CA ALA A 74 3.54 -5.02 12.20
C ALA A 74 3.23 -3.64 11.60
N MET A 75 2.91 -2.63 12.44
CA MET A 75 2.56 -1.29 11.95
C MET A 75 3.78 -0.44 11.59
N ILE A 76 4.98 -0.74 12.13
CA ILE A 76 6.17 0.09 11.93
C ILE A 76 6.52 0.25 10.44
N PRO A 77 6.59 -0.81 9.61
CA PRO A 77 6.83 -0.65 8.18
C PRO A 77 5.74 0.21 7.52
N GLN A 78 4.49 0.06 7.96
CA GLN A 78 3.33 0.71 7.36
C GLN A 78 3.33 2.23 7.53
N LEU A 79 4.08 2.78 8.49
CA LEU A 79 4.28 4.23 8.63
C LEU A 79 4.94 4.87 7.41
N GLY A 80 5.71 4.10 6.64
CA GLY A 80 6.37 4.60 5.43
C GLY A 80 5.40 5.13 4.39
N ALA A 81 4.20 4.55 4.26
CA ALA A 81 3.21 4.97 3.27
C ALA A 81 2.64 6.37 3.54
N PRO A 82 2.03 6.66 4.72
CA PRO A 82 1.52 8.00 5.00
C PRO A 82 2.63 9.05 5.14
N LEU A 83 3.82 8.70 5.66
CA LEU A 83 4.96 9.63 5.70
C LEU A 83 5.46 9.98 4.29
N GLY A 84 5.60 8.97 3.42
CA GLY A 84 5.98 9.17 2.03
C GLY A 84 4.96 10.03 1.27
N LEU A 85 3.67 9.81 1.54
CA LEU A 85 2.60 10.64 0.98
C LEU A 85 2.69 12.09 1.46
N ILE A 86 2.89 12.35 2.76
CA ILE A 86 3.06 13.72 3.29
C ILE A 86 4.21 14.43 2.57
N VAL A 87 5.36 13.78 2.44
CA VAL A 87 6.54 14.36 1.77
C VAL A 87 6.26 14.61 0.29
N ALA A 88 5.65 13.65 -0.41
CA ALA A 88 5.30 13.80 -1.81
C ALA A 88 4.29 14.94 -2.01
N SER A 89 3.19 14.95 -1.26
CA SER A 89 2.16 15.99 -1.35
C SER A 89 2.70 17.37 -1.02
N ALA A 90 3.59 17.49 -0.02
CA ALA A 90 4.25 18.76 0.30
C ALA A 90 5.15 19.25 -0.83
N LEU A 91 5.97 18.37 -1.42
CA LEU A 91 6.84 18.72 -2.56
C LEU A 91 6.02 19.13 -3.78
N PHE A 92 4.98 18.36 -4.14
CA PHE A 92 4.14 18.70 -5.29
C PHE A 92 3.32 19.96 -5.05
N ALA A 93 2.78 20.18 -3.85
CA ALA A 93 2.10 21.44 -3.52
C ALA A 93 3.05 22.64 -3.62
N PHE A 94 4.28 22.51 -3.10
CA PHE A 94 5.32 23.52 -3.24
C PHE A 94 5.63 23.82 -4.71
N PHE A 95 5.84 22.81 -5.56
CA PHE A 95 6.17 23.04 -6.97
C PHE A 95 5.00 23.64 -7.75
N LEU A 96 3.77 23.17 -7.53
CA LEU A 96 2.58 23.71 -8.19
C LEU A 96 2.29 25.16 -7.81
N THR A 97 2.74 25.62 -6.63
CA THR A 97 2.55 27.01 -6.19
C THR A 97 3.69 27.95 -6.56
N THR A 98 4.89 27.42 -6.83
CA THR A 98 6.10 28.24 -7.04
C THR A 98 6.60 28.25 -8.47
N LEU A 99 6.34 27.18 -9.23
CA LEU A 99 6.78 27.06 -10.62
C LEU A 99 5.69 27.50 -11.59
N SER A 100 6.11 28.02 -12.74
CA SER A 100 5.20 28.18 -13.86
C SER A 100 4.75 26.80 -14.36
N PRO A 101 3.57 26.68 -15.01
CA PRO A 101 3.15 25.41 -15.61
C PRO A 101 4.18 24.83 -16.59
N ALA A 102 4.90 25.70 -17.32
CA ALA A 102 5.95 25.29 -18.24
C ALA A 102 7.14 24.66 -17.49
N ASP A 103 7.64 25.32 -16.43
CA ASP A 103 8.76 24.80 -15.63
C ASP A 103 8.40 23.52 -14.89
N PHE A 104 7.14 23.42 -14.41
CA PHE A 104 6.66 22.22 -13.75
C PHE A 104 6.69 21.02 -14.70
N LEU A 105 6.21 21.19 -15.94
CA LEU A 105 6.19 20.14 -16.97
C LEU A 105 7.60 19.83 -17.51
N ASP A 106 8.47 20.83 -17.58
CA ASP A 106 9.85 20.68 -18.06
C ASP A 106 10.74 19.92 -17.07
N TRP A 107 10.72 20.26 -15.78
CA TRP A 107 11.60 19.59 -14.80
C TRP A 107 10.97 19.40 -13.42
N GLY A 108 10.02 20.25 -13.00
CA GLY A 108 9.49 20.25 -11.63
C GLY A 108 8.95 18.89 -11.18
N TRP A 109 8.18 18.20 -12.04
CA TRP A 109 7.61 16.88 -11.72
C TRP A 109 8.67 15.77 -11.56
N ARG A 110 9.88 15.95 -12.09
CA ARG A 110 11.00 14.97 -11.99
C ARG A 110 11.70 15.05 -10.63
N TYR A 111 11.69 16.21 -9.99
CA TYR A 111 12.43 16.46 -8.74
C TYR A 111 12.09 15.50 -7.59
N PRO A 112 10.81 15.17 -7.30
CA PRO A 112 10.48 14.22 -6.24
C PRO A 112 11.10 12.82 -6.42
N PHE A 113 11.35 12.39 -7.66
CA PHE A 113 12.03 11.12 -7.94
C PHE A 113 13.51 11.16 -7.57
N PHE A 114 14.18 12.30 -7.68
CA PHE A 114 15.55 12.50 -7.17
C PHE A 114 15.61 12.45 -5.64
N VAL A 115 14.62 13.06 -4.96
CA VAL A 115 14.52 12.99 -3.50
C VAL A 115 14.29 11.53 -3.06
N ALA A 116 13.38 10.82 -3.73
CA ALA A 116 13.14 9.40 -3.48
C ALA A 116 14.39 8.54 -3.73
N PHE A 117 15.20 8.87 -4.75
CA PHE A 117 16.48 8.22 -4.99
C PHE A 117 17.45 8.40 -3.81
N ALA A 118 17.64 9.62 -3.30
CA ALA A 118 18.51 9.88 -2.15
C ALA A 118 18.07 9.09 -0.91
N ILE A 119 16.77 9.07 -0.62
CA ILE A 119 16.20 8.28 0.49
C ILE A 119 16.45 6.79 0.28
N ASN A 120 16.28 6.28 -0.94
CA ASN A 120 16.54 4.88 -1.28
C ASN A 120 18.00 4.48 -1.08
N VAL A 121 18.97 5.36 -1.38
CA VAL A 121 20.40 5.09 -1.12
C VAL A 121 20.67 4.91 0.37
N VAL A 122 20.14 5.81 1.21
CA VAL A 122 20.27 5.71 2.67
C VAL A 122 19.58 4.45 3.20
N ALA A 123 18.38 4.15 2.71
CA ALA A 123 17.62 2.95 3.08
C ALA A 123 18.34 1.66 2.66
N LEU A 124 18.95 1.63 1.47
CA LEU A 124 19.77 0.53 0.98
C LEU A 124 20.97 0.29 1.91
N PHE A 125 21.72 1.35 2.24
CA PHE A 125 22.86 1.24 3.14
C PHE A 125 22.46 0.71 4.53
N ALA A 126 21.39 1.25 5.11
CA ALA A 126 20.86 0.77 6.39
C ALA A 126 20.45 -0.72 6.32
N ARG A 127 19.77 -1.14 5.26
CA ARG A 127 19.31 -2.53 5.08
C ARG A 127 20.47 -3.49 4.85
N LEU A 128 21.46 -3.13 4.04
CA LEU A 128 22.67 -3.94 3.84
C LEU A 128 23.39 -4.18 5.18
N ARG A 129 23.48 -3.15 6.02
CA ARG A 129 24.09 -3.24 7.35
C ARG A 129 23.28 -4.11 8.33
N MET A 130 21.95 -4.10 8.23
CA MET A 130 21.09 -5.00 9.02
C MET A 130 21.27 -6.47 8.62
N VAL A 131 21.30 -6.77 7.33
CA VAL A 131 21.44 -8.15 6.81
C VAL A 131 22.80 -8.75 7.15
N SER A 132 23.84 -7.92 7.29
CA SER A 132 25.18 -8.37 7.72
C SER A 132 25.29 -8.73 9.21
N THR A 133 24.21 -8.66 10.00
CA THR A 133 24.28 -8.98 11.43
C THR A 133 24.22 -10.49 11.71
N PRO A 134 24.97 -11.01 12.71
CA PRO A 134 25.02 -12.44 13.04
C PRO A 134 23.66 -13.07 13.41
N HIS A 135 22.74 -12.26 13.95
CA HIS A 135 21.39 -12.72 14.31
C HIS A 135 20.55 -13.08 13.08
N TYR A 136 20.69 -12.32 12.00
CA TYR A 136 20.03 -12.62 10.72
C TYR A 136 20.60 -13.91 10.11
N ALA A 137 21.92 -14.12 10.23
CA ALA A 137 22.60 -15.36 9.82
C ALA A 137 22.08 -16.60 10.57
N ALA A 138 21.90 -16.53 11.89
CA ALA A 138 21.41 -17.65 12.70
C ALA A 138 19.94 -18.02 12.41
N MET A 139 19.09 -17.04 12.08
CA MET A 139 17.72 -17.29 11.60
C MET A 139 17.68 -18.00 10.23
N PHE A 140 18.75 -17.93 9.43
CA PHE A 140 18.84 -18.66 8.16
C PHE A 140 19.21 -20.13 8.35
N GLU A 141 19.87 -20.49 9.46
CA GLU A 141 20.30 -21.87 9.73
C GLU A 141 19.13 -22.78 10.18
N SER A 142 18.06 -22.23 10.74
CA SER A 142 16.91 -23.01 11.25
C SER A 142 15.98 -23.61 10.18
N ARG A 143 16.18 -23.30 8.89
CA ARG A 143 15.35 -23.72 7.73
C ARG A 143 13.85 -23.42 7.80
N GLU A 144 13.36 -22.74 8.84
CA GLU A 144 11.93 -22.39 9.00
C GLU A 144 11.41 -21.46 7.90
N LEU A 145 12.31 -20.85 7.12
CA LEU A 145 11.98 -19.89 6.09
C LEU A 145 12.16 -20.41 4.67
N GLU A 146 12.56 -21.67 4.41
CA GLU A 146 12.80 -22.15 3.04
C GLU A 146 11.59 -21.86 2.11
N PRO A 147 11.80 -21.16 0.98
CA PRO A 147 10.69 -20.84 0.09
C PRO A 147 10.30 -22.12 -0.64
N SER A 148 9.07 -22.59 -0.39
CA SER A 148 8.48 -23.68 -1.17
C SER A 148 8.28 -23.28 -2.62
N HIS A 149 8.20 -24.26 -3.52
CA HIS A 149 7.92 -24.01 -4.94
C HIS A 149 6.59 -23.27 -5.10
N VAL A 150 6.62 -22.12 -5.78
CA VAL A 150 5.45 -21.24 -5.99
C VAL A 150 4.24 -22.01 -6.48
N MET A 151 4.44 -22.88 -7.48
CA MET A 151 3.35 -23.66 -8.07
C MET A 151 2.76 -24.69 -7.09
N GLU A 152 3.58 -25.28 -6.23
CA GLU A 152 3.11 -26.20 -5.19
C GLU A 152 2.33 -25.45 -4.12
N THR A 153 2.81 -24.28 -3.68
CA THR A 153 2.10 -23.42 -2.73
C THR A 153 0.74 -22.99 -3.27
N ILE A 154 0.67 -22.58 -4.54
CA ILE A 154 -0.60 -22.21 -5.17
C ILE A 154 -1.53 -23.43 -5.18
N LYS A 155 -1.09 -24.59 -5.67
CA LYS A 155 -1.94 -25.78 -5.75
C LYS A 155 -2.46 -26.22 -4.38
N SER A 156 -1.62 -26.20 -3.36
CA SER A 156 -1.97 -26.66 -2.02
C SER A 156 -2.80 -25.64 -1.22
N ASP A 157 -2.49 -24.35 -1.31
CA ASP A 157 -3.03 -23.31 -0.42
C ASP A 157 -3.84 -22.22 -1.15
N TRP A 158 -4.29 -22.44 -2.39
CA TRP A 158 -5.01 -21.42 -3.19
C TRP A 158 -6.18 -20.77 -2.44
N ARG A 159 -6.93 -21.53 -1.64
CA ARG A 159 -8.06 -20.99 -0.85
C ARG A 159 -7.59 -19.98 0.17
N ASN A 160 -6.49 -20.28 0.87
CA ASN A 160 -5.89 -19.38 1.85
C ASN A 160 -5.29 -18.14 1.17
N ILE A 161 -4.71 -18.29 -0.03
CA ILE A 161 -4.21 -17.17 -0.83
C ILE A 161 -5.36 -16.24 -1.23
N VAL A 162 -6.46 -16.78 -1.78
CA VAL A 162 -7.61 -15.97 -2.20
C VAL A 162 -8.26 -15.29 -0.99
N ILE A 163 -8.61 -16.05 0.05
CA ILE A 163 -9.21 -15.48 1.27
C ILE A 163 -8.28 -14.42 1.88
N GLY A 164 -6.98 -14.71 1.90
CA GLY A 164 -5.98 -13.81 2.40
C GLY A 164 -5.87 -12.52 1.60
N ALA A 165 -6.03 -12.60 0.27
CA ALA A 165 -5.94 -11.46 -0.62
C ALA A 165 -7.14 -10.52 -0.49
N PHE A 166 -8.32 -11.09 -0.21
CA PHE A 166 -9.54 -10.32 0.00
C PHE A 166 -9.66 -9.73 1.42
N ALA A 167 -8.94 -10.28 2.41
CA ALA A 167 -9.01 -9.81 3.80
C ALA A 167 -8.52 -8.36 4.02
N PRO A 168 -7.47 -7.85 3.37
CA PRO A 168 -7.09 -6.43 3.46
C PRO A 168 -7.67 -5.58 2.31
N LEU A 169 -8.50 -6.15 1.43
CA LEU A 169 -8.95 -5.52 0.18
C LEU A 169 -9.57 -4.13 0.41
N ALA A 170 -10.45 -4.00 1.41
CA ALA A 170 -11.08 -2.73 1.77
C ALA A 170 -10.06 -1.65 2.12
N SER A 171 -8.98 -2.01 2.81
CA SER A 171 -7.91 -1.09 3.22
C SER A 171 -7.12 -0.60 2.01
N PHE A 172 -6.75 -1.51 1.11
CA PHE A 172 -5.99 -1.16 -0.11
C PHE A 172 -6.82 -0.38 -1.13
N ALA A 173 -8.11 -0.70 -1.25
CA ALA A 173 -9.06 0.08 -2.05
C ALA A 173 -9.22 1.48 -1.45
N LEU A 174 -9.47 1.58 -0.14
CA LEU A 174 -9.58 2.85 0.55
C LEU A 174 -8.34 3.71 0.35
N PHE A 175 -7.13 3.14 0.46
CA PHE A 175 -5.86 3.86 0.29
C PHE A 175 -5.88 4.71 -0.98
N HIS A 176 -6.24 4.12 -2.11
CA HIS A 176 -6.26 4.80 -3.41
C HIS A 176 -7.52 5.66 -3.61
N MET A 177 -8.64 5.23 -3.02
CA MET A 177 -9.92 5.96 -3.06
C MET A 177 -9.91 7.23 -2.22
N VAL A 178 -8.97 7.40 -1.29
CA VAL A 178 -8.81 8.62 -0.49
C VAL A 178 -7.57 9.42 -0.86
N THR A 179 -6.77 8.99 -1.84
CA THR A 179 -5.53 9.67 -2.28
C THR A 179 -5.58 10.04 -3.77
N VAL A 180 -5.40 9.06 -4.64
CA VAL A 180 -5.22 9.25 -6.09
C VAL A 180 -6.55 9.56 -6.79
N PHE A 181 -7.61 8.82 -6.44
CA PHE A 181 -8.95 9.03 -7.02
C PHE A 181 -9.47 10.46 -6.79
N PRO A 182 -9.54 10.98 -5.55
CA PRO A 182 -10.15 12.28 -5.31
C PRO A 182 -9.29 13.41 -5.86
N LEU A 183 -7.95 13.29 -5.85
CA LEU A 183 -7.07 14.23 -6.55
C LEU A 183 -7.37 14.27 -8.05
N SER A 184 -7.54 13.11 -8.69
CA SER A 184 -7.89 13.01 -10.11
C SER A 184 -9.29 13.59 -10.39
N TRP A 185 -10.25 13.31 -9.52
CA TRP A 185 -11.61 13.83 -9.63
C TRP A 185 -11.65 15.35 -9.53
N VAL A 186 -10.98 15.92 -8.51
CA VAL A 186 -10.88 17.36 -8.31
C VAL A 186 -10.19 18.01 -9.51
N HIS A 187 -9.08 17.45 -9.99
CA HIS A 187 -8.35 18.00 -11.13
C HIS A 187 -9.14 17.97 -12.46
N LEU A 188 -9.86 16.87 -12.74
CA LEU A 188 -10.52 16.67 -14.03
C LEU A 188 -11.95 17.20 -14.10
N PHE A 189 -12.68 17.20 -12.99
CA PHE A 189 -14.13 17.47 -12.97
C PHE A 189 -14.51 18.70 -12.14
N THR A 190 -13.54 19.40 -11.52
CA THR A 190 -13.81 20.62 -10.76
C THR A 190 -12.87 21.75 -11.21
N ASN A 191 -13.29 23.00 -11.01
CA ASN A 191 -12.45 24.17 -11.28
C ASN A 191 -11.50 24.50 -10.10
N GLN A 192 -11.20 23.52 -9.25
CA GLN A 192 -10.36 23.73 -8.08
C GLN A 192 -8.91 23.37 -8.39
N ASN A 193 -8.00 24.13 -7.79
CA ASN A 193 -6.59 23.89 -8.04
C ASN A 193 -6.08 22.64 -7.28
N PRO A 194 -5.27 21.77 -7.91
CA PRO A 194 -4.77 20.54 -7.30
C PRO A 194 -3.92 20.73 -6.04
N GLU A 195 -3.17 21.83 -5.91
CA GLU A 195 -2.32 22.11 -4.75
C GLU A 195 -3.11 22.22 -3.44
N ARG A 196 -4.36 22.67 -3.53
CA ARG A 196 -5.26 22.72 -2.38
C ARG A 196 -5.59 21.32 -1.88
N PHE A 197 -5.89 20.40 -2.79
CA PHE A 197 -6.17 19.02 -2.44
C PHE A 197 -4.93 18.32 -1.87
N LEU A 198 -3.74 18.59 -2.43
CA LEU A 198 -2.48 18.10 -1.85
C LEU A 198 -2.24 18.62 -0.42
N SER A 199 -2.67 19.84 -0.10
CA SER A 199 -2.62 20.35 1.27
C SER A 199 -3.56 19.57 2.20
N ILE A 200 -4.76 19.21 1.74
CA ILE A 200 -5.70 18.36 2.47
C ILE A 200 -5.09 16.96 2.71
N GLU A 201 -4.43 16.39 1.69
CA GLU A 201 -3.70 15.11 1.79
C GLU A 201 -2.58 15.13 2.84
N ILE A 202 -1.91 16.25 3.06
CA ILE A 202 -0.90 16.36 4.13
C ILE A 202 -1.54 16.18 5.50
N PHE A 203 -2.67 16.87 5.76
CA PHE A 203 -3.42 16.70 7.01
C PHE A 203 -4.00 15.30 7.14
N GLY A 204 -4.53 14.74 6.05
CA GLY A 204 -4.95 13.35 5.95
C GLY A 204 -3.82 12.38 6.33
N GLY A 205 -2.65 12.53 5.72
CA GLY A 205 -1.47 11.74 6.00
C GLY A 205 -1.06 11.79 7.47
N ILE A 206 -1.13 12.95 8.13
CA ILE A 206 -0.85 13.08 9.57
C ILE A 206 -1.85 12.24 10.39
N VAL A 207 -3.15 12.33 10.08
CA VAL A 207 -4.17 11.46 10.69
C VAL A 207 -3.90 9.99 10.40
N GLY A 208 -3.45 9.67 9.19
CA GLY A 208 -3.03 8.34 8.78
C GLY A 208 -1.88 7.81 9.63
N VAL A 209 -0.83 8.60 9.87
CA VAL A 209 0.29 8.27 10.77
C VAL A 209 -0.23 7.94 12.17
N ILE A 210 -1.07 8.81 12.74
CA ILE A 210 -1.66 8.60 14.06
C ILE A 210 -2.50 7.32 14.08
N GLY A 211 -3.31 7.09 13.04
CA GLY A 211 -4.13 5.90 12.88
C GLY A 211 -3.30 4.62 12.79
N VAL A 212 -2.17 4.63 12.06
CA VAL A 212 -1.24 3.49 11.96
C VAL A 212 -0.62 3.18 13.32
N ILE A 213 -0.15 4.19 14.07
CA ILE A 213 0.40 4.00 15.42
C ILE A 213 -0.68 3.43 16.36
N ALA A 214 -1.88 4.03 16.34
CA ALA A 214 -3.02 3.58 17.14
C ALA A 214 -3.40 2.13 16.81
N SER A 215 -3.33 1.74 15.53
CA SER A 215 -3.62 0.38 15.08
C SER A 215 -2.78 -0.67 15.81
N GLY A 216 -1.50 -0.40 16.05
CA GLY A 216 -0.60 -1.34 16.72
C GLY A 216 -1.03 -1.59 18.16
N LEU A 217 -1.28 -0.50 18.90
CA LEU A 217 -1.73 -0.55 20.30
C LEU A 217 -3.10 -1.20 20.47
N ILE A 218 -4.02 -0.93 19.54
CA ILE A 218 -5.38 -1.49 19.57
C ILE A 218 -5.34 -2.96 19.21
N ALA A 219 -4.61 -3.32 18.15
CA ALA A 219 -4.53 -4.70 17.66
C ALA A 219 -3.90 -5.66 18.66
N ASP A 220 -2.93 -5.19 19.46
CA ASP A 220 -2.35 -5.98 20.55
C ASP A 220 -3.36 -6.29 21.66
N ARG A 221 -4.46 -5.53 21.78
CA ARG A 221 -5.52 -5.77 22.78
C ARG A 221 -6.72 -6.55 22.25
N VAL A 222 -7.22 -6.19 21.06
CA VAL A 222 -8.48 -6.76 20.51
C VAL A 222 -8.25 -7.82 19.44
N GLY A 223 -7.01 -7.97 18.98
CA GLY A 223 -6.65 -8.87 17.89
C GLY A 223 -6.76 -8.22 16.51
N ARG A 224 -5.75 -8.47 15.67
CA ARG A 224 -5.60 -7.90 14.31
C ARG A 224 -6.79 -8.17 13.40
N ARG A 225 -7.30 -9.40 13.44
CA ARG A 225 -8.42 -9.84 12.60
C ARG A 225 -9.73 -9.14 12.96
N TYR A 226 -9.99 -9.00 14.27
CA TYR A 226 -11.17 -8.27 14.74
C TYR A 226 -11.09 -6.80 14.33
N LEU A 227 -9.92 -6.18 14.50
CA LEU A 227 -9.69 -4.80 14.10
C LEU A 227 -9.96 -4.59 12.60
N LEU A 228 -9.45 -5.48 11.73
CA LEU A 228 -9.73 -5.43 10.28
C LEU A 228 -11.21 -5.59 9.94
N GLY A 229 -11.95 -6.42 10.68
CA GLY A 229 -13.39 -6.57 10.48
C GLY A 229 -14.17 -5.32 10.87
N VAL A 230 -13.85 -4.73 12.03
CA VAL A 230 -14.48 -3.49 12.50
C VAL A 230 -14.17 -2.33 11.56
N THR A 231 -12.92 -2.19 11.13
CA THR A 231 -12.56 -1.14 10.18
C THR A 231 -13.21 -1.37 8.82
N ALA A 232 -13.30 -2.60 8.31
CA ALA A 232 -14.02 -2.90 7.07
C ALA A 232 -15.51 -2.51 7.17
N ALA A 233 -16.18 -2.74 8.30
CA ALA A 233 -17.54 -2.26 8.53
C ALA A 233 -17.61 -0.72 8.56
N GLY A 234 -16.62 -0.06 9.19
CA GLY A 234 -16.48 1.39 9.16
C GLY A 234 -16.29 1.95 7.74
N ILE A 235 -15.50 1.27 6.90
CA ILE A 235 -15.30 1.60 5.49
C ILE A 235 -16.59 1.41 4.69
N ALA A 236 -17.35 0.33 4.96
CA ALA A 236 -18.66 0.12 4.35
C ALA A 236 -19.63 1.27 4.69
N ALA A 237 -19.68 1.70 5.96
CA ALA A 237 -20.49 2.85 6.35
C ALA A 237 -20.01 4.14 5.66
N PHE A 238 -18.70 4.41 5.70
CA PHE A 238 -18.08 5.57 5.07
C PHE A 238 -18.36 5.64 3.57
N SER A 239 -18.37 4.50 2.87
CA SER A 239 -18.61 4.44 1.43
C SER A 239 -19.95 5.04 0.98
N GLY A 240 -20.97 5.02 1.85
CA GLY A 240 -22.27 5.63 1.60
C GLY A 240 -22.32 7.15 1.78
N PHE A 241 -21.37 7.72 2.53
CA PHE A 241 -21.26 9.17 2.80
C PHE A 241 -20.12 9.84 2.02
N ALA A 242 -19.13 9.05 1.61
CA ALA A 242 -17.94 9.47 0.87
C ALA A 242 -18.27 10.33 -0.38
N PRO A 243 -19.20 9.90 -1.26
CA PRO A 243 -19.61 10.69 -2.43
C PRO A 243 -20.12 12.10 -2.09
N GLN A 244 -20.96 12.20 -1.06
CA GLN A 244 -21.59 13.43 -0.63
C GLN A 244 -20.56 14.37 -0.03
N LEU A 245 -19.67 13.84 0.83
CA LEU A 245 -18.56 14.61 1.41
C LEU A 245 -17.65 15.17 0.32
N LEU A 246 -17.24 14.35 -0.66
CA LEU A 246 -16.37 14.81 -1.75
C LEU A 246 -17.03 15.88 -2.62
N SER A 247 -18.36 15.87 -2.75
CA SER A 247 -19.13 16.89 -3.49
C SER A 247 -19.44 18.16 -2.69
N ALA A 248 -19.21 18.18 -1.38
CA ALA A 248 -19.64 19.26 -0.49
C ALA A 248 -18.65 20.44 -0.38
N GLY A 249 -17.77 20.60 -1.37
CA GLY A 249 -16.73 21.63 -1.40
C GLY A 249 -15.63 21.40 -0.37
N TYR A 250 -14.91 22.47 0.01
CA TYR A 250 -13.70 22.36 0.82
C TYR A 250 -13.86 21.62 2.15
N THR A 251 -14.85 22.01 2.93
CA THR A 251 -15.10 21.38 4.23
C THR A 251 -15.49 19.91 4.06
N GLY A 252 -16.21 19.59 2.98
CA GLY A 252 -16.56 18.24 2.58
C GLY A 252 -15.35 17.39 2.22
N GLU A 253 -14.48 17.88 1.33
CA GLU A 253 -13.22 17.25 0.93
C GLU A 253 -12.31 17.01 2.14
N LEU A 254 -12.15 18.01 3.01
CA LEU A 254 -11.38 17.88 4.24
C LEU A 254 -11.95 16.79 5.15
N THR A 255 -13.27 16.78 5.36
CA THR A 255 -13.94 15.76 6.18
C THR A 255 -13.81 14.36 5.57
N PHE A 256 -13.96 14.26 4.24
CA PHE A 256 -13.76 13.03 3.48
C PHE A 256 -12.36 12.46 3.70
N VAL A 257 -11.32 13.28 3.50
CA VAL A 257 -9.93 12.86 3.66
C VAL A 257 -9.63 12.51 5.12
N LEU A 258 -10.01 13.33 6.10
CA LEU A 258 -9.69 13.07 7.50
C LEU A 258 -10.33 11.76 8.02
N ILE A 259 -11.61 11.52 7.70
CA ILE A 259 -12.29 10.26 8.07
C ILE A 259 -11.69 9.08 7.30
N GLY A 260 -11.45 9.26 6.00
CA GLY A 260 -10.82 8.26 5.13
C GLY A 260 -9.47 7.82 5.66
N PHE A 261 -8.60 8.76 6.02
CA PHE A 261 -7.28 8.47 6.59
C PHE A 261 -7.32 7.91 8.01
N ALA A 262 -8.30 8.29 8.83
CA ALA A 262 -8.49 7.68 10.14
C ALA A 262 -8.82 6.19 10.01
N LEU A 263 -9.78 5.85 9.14
CA LEU A 263 -10.13 4.46 8.84
C LEU A 263 -8.98 3.71 8.18
N LEU A 264 -8.32 4.34 7.21
CA LEU A 264 -7.17 3.79 6.50
C LEU A 264 -6.02 3.51 7.44
N GLY A 265 -5.62 4.45 8.30
CA GLY A 265 -4.49 4.28 9.20
C GLY A 265 -4.69 3.09 10.13
N VAL A 266 -5.89 2.96 10.70
CA VAL A 266 -6.22 1.83 11.59
C VAL A 266 -6.23 0.50 10.82
N ALA A 267 -6.76 0.45 9.61
CA ALA A 267 -6.84 -0.77 8.80
C ALA A 267 -5.48 -1.16 8.20
N PHE A 268 -4.79 -0.22 7.56
CA PHE A 268 -3.53 -0.40 6.82
C PHE A 268 -2.37 -0.75 7.75
N GLY A 269 -2.34 -0.20 8.97
CA GLY A 269 -1.31 -0.55 9.95
C GLY A 269 -1.28 -2.05 10.31
N GLN A 270 -2.38 -2.77 10.08
CA GLN A 270 -2.49 -4.20 10.40
C GLN A 270 -2.71 -5.11 9.19
N SER A 271 -2.79 -4.57 7.97
CA SER A 271 -3.11 -5.32 6.76
C SER A 271 -2.01 -6.32 6.35
N SER A 272 -0.75 -6.03 6.67
CA SER A 272 0.40 -6.89 6.31
C SER A 272 0.44 -8.19 7.13
N GLY A 273 0.32 -9.34 6.49
CA GLY A 273 0.45 -10.63 7.18
C GLY A 273 -0.67 -10.94 8.19
N ALA A 274 -1.85 -10.30 8.09
CA ALA A 274 -3.00 -10.57 8.95
C ALA A 274 -3.53 -12.01 8.80
N VAL A 275 -3.21 -12.64 7.67
CA VAL A 275 -3.69 -13.96 7.27
C VAL A 275 -2.54 -14.94 7.06
N ALA A 276 -1.31 -14.51 7.36
CA ALA A 276 -0.10 -15.33 7.25
C ALA A 276 -0.14 -16.56 8.18
N ALA A 277 -0.88 -16.47 9.30
CA ALA A 277 -1.07 -17.57 10.24
C ALA A 277 -1.82 -18.77 9.65
N ASN A 278 -2.58 -18.58 8.56
CA ASN A 278 -3.32 -19.66 7.90
C ASN A 278 -2.41 -20.60 7.10
N PHE A 279 -1.18 -20.19 6.81
CA PHE A 279 -0.22 -21.00 6.09
C PHE A 279 0.62 -21.85 7.05
N GLY A 280 0.83 -23.11 6.69
CA GLY A 280 1.77 -24.00 7.37
C GLY A 280 3.19 -23.43 7.38
N SER A 281 4.00 -23.78 8.39
CA SER A 281 5.34 -23.20 8.61
C SER A 281 6.22 -23.23 7.34
N THR A 282 6.23 -24.34 6.61
CA THR A 282 7.05 -24.54 5.40
C THR A 282 6.62 -23.72 4.19
N ARG A 283 5.36 -23.24 4.14
CA ARG A 283 4.82 -22.48 2.99
C ARG A 283 4.45 -21.04 3.36
N ARG A 284 4.63 -20.66 4.61
CA ARG A 284 4.19 -19.37 5.17
C ARG A 284 4.80 -18.17 4.46
N TYR A 285 6.09 -18.24 4.16
CA TYR A 285 6.79 -17.15 3.47
C TYR A 285 6.26 -16.92 2.04
N THR A 286 6.29 -17.98 1.21
CA THR A 286 5.82 -17.92 -0.18
C THR A 286 4.32 -17.59 -0.25
N GLY A 287 3.51 -18.21 0.61
CA GLY A 287 2.07 -17.98 0.67
C GLY A 287 1.73 -16.54 1.08
N ALA A 288 2.39 -15.98 2.10
CA ALA A 288 2.16 -14.61 2.52
C ALA A 288 2.53 -13.59 1.43
N ALA A 289 3.67 -13.78 0.74
CA ALA A 289 4.08 -12.91 -0.36
C ALA A 289 3.06 -12.93 -1.52
N LEU A 290 2.68 -14.12 -2.01
CA LEU A 290 1.68 -14.25 -3.09
C LEU A 290 0.32 -13.64 -2.70
N THR A 291 -0.07 -13.80 -1.44
CA THR A 291 -1.32 -13.25 -0.91
C THR A 291 -1.29 -11.73 -0.92
N SER A 292 -0.21 -11.12 -0.44
CA SER A 292 -0.05 -9.67 -0.42
C SER A 292 0.03 -9.08 -1.83
N ASP A 293 0.79 -9.71 -2.74
CA ASP A 293 0.88 -9.28 -4.14
C ASP A 293 -0.51 -9.29 -4.81
N LEU A 294 -1.28 -10.37 -4.62
CA LEU A 294 -2.63 -10.49 -5.15
C LEU A 294 -3.58 -9.45 -4.52
N ALA A 295 -3.45 -9.20 -3.22
CA ALA A 295 -4.24 -8.19 -2.52
C ALA A 295 -3.98 -6.78 -3.06
N TRP A 296 -2.71 -6.41 -3.28
CA TRP A 296 -2.33 -5.13 -3.87
C TRP A 296 -2.82 -5.01 -5.31
N LEU A 297 -2.68 -6.06 -6.11
CA LEU A 297 -3.13 -6.08 -7.49
C LEU A 297 -4.64 -5.81 -7.59
N VAL A 298 -5.45 -6.53 -6.81
CA VAL A 298 -6.92 -6.44 -6.88
C VAL A 298 -7.44 -5.20 -6.13
N GLY A 299 -6.89 -4.92 -4.95
CA GLY A 299 -7.38 -3.88 -4.06
C GLY A 299 -6.90 -2.48 -4.40
N ALA A 300 -5.69 -2.34 -4.94
CA ALA A 300 -5.06 -1.03 -5.12
C ALA A 300 -4.75 -0.72 -6.59
N GLY A 301 -4.24 -1.71 -7.35
CA GLY A 301 -3.74 -1.49 -8.71
C GLY A 301 -4.76 -0.88 -9.67
N PHE A 302 -6.01 -1.31 -9.58
CA PHE A 302 -7.09 -0.82 -10.46
C PHE A 302 -8.04 0.18 -9.78
N ALA A 303 -7.89 0.42 -8.48
CA ALA A 303 -8.85 1.20 -7.70
C ALA A 303 -9.07 2.63 -8.20
N PRO A 304 -8.03 3.45 -8.43
CA PRO A 304 -8.23 4.80 -8.97
C PRO A 304 -8.89 4.78 -10.34
N LEU A 305 -8.47 3.88 -11.23
CA LEU A 305 -8.98 3.79 -12.60
C LEU A 305 -10.46 3.41 -12.61
N VAL A 306 -10.82 2.33 -11.90
CA VAL A 306 -12.21 1.87 -11.81
C VAL A 306 -13.07 2.89 -11.08
N GLY A 307 -12.58 3.47 -9.98
CA GLY A 307 -13.28 4.52 -9.25
C GLY A 307 -13.57 5.74 -10.13
N LEU A 308 -12.58 6.21 -10.90
CA LEU A 308 -12.73 7.35 -11.82
C LEU A 308 -13.66 7.02 -12.99
N LEU A 309 -13.55 5.84 -13.60
CA LEU A 309 -14.44 5.40 -14.68
C LEU A 309 -15.89 5.29 -14.20
N LEU A 310 -16.12 4.69 -13.04
CA LEU A 310 -17.46 4.58 -12.46
C LEU A 310 -18.01 5.97 -12.11
N ALA A 311 -17.19 6.83 -11.49
CA ALA A 311 -17.61 8.18 -11.12
C ALA A 311 -17.92 9.05 -12.34
N SER A 312 -17.15 8.94 -13.41
CA SER A 312 -17.35 9.72 -14.64
C SER A 312 -18.58 9.29 -15.44
N ASN A 313 -18.94 8.00 -15.41
CA ASN A 313 -20.10 7.48 -16.15
C ASN A 313 -21.40 7.47 -15.33
N PHE A 314 -21.32 7.24 -14.02
CA PHE A 314 -22.48 7.00 -13.15
C PHE A 314 -22.53 7.94 -11.92
N GLY A 315 -21.62 8.91 -11.83
CA GLY A 315 -21.51 9.85 -10.72
C GLY A 315 -20.75 9.31 -9.51
N LEU A 316 -20.39 10.21 -8.58
CA LEU A 316 -19.59 9.90 -7.38
C LEU A 316 -20.15 8.74 -6.54
N ILE A 317 -21.47 8.51 -6.57
CA ILE A 317 -22.10 7.42 -5.83
C ILE A 317 -21.58 6.04 -6.27
N ALA A 318 -21.23 5.88 -7.55
CA ALA A 318 -20.69 4.64 -8.08
C ALA A 318 -19.25 4.38 -7.59
N ALA A 319 -18.46 5.43 -7.35
CA ALA A 319 -17.17 5.31 -6.65
C ALA A 319 -17.36 4.88 -5.18
N GLY A 320 -18.40 5.39 -4.50
CA GLY A 320 -18.82 4.87 -3.19
C GLY A 320 -19.19 3.38 -3.25
N GLY A 321 -19.98 2.97 -4.26
CA GLY A 321 -20.33 1.57 -4.50
C GLY A 321 -19.13 0.65 -4.75
N TYR A 322 -18.10 1.14 -5.46
CA TYR A 322 -16.83 0.42 -5.61
C TYR A 322 -16.15 0.18 -4.26
N LEU A 323 -16.04 1.20 -3.42
CA LEU A 323 -15.45 1.07 -2.09
C LEU A 323 -16.28 0.12 -1.19
N LEU A 324 -17.62 0.20 -1.27
CA LEU A 324 -18.52 -0.71 -0.59
C LEU A 324 -18.29 -2.17 -1.00
N SER A 325 -18.09 -2.43 -2.30
CA SER A 325 -17.84 -3.78 -2.80
C SER A 325 -16.57 -4.39 -2.19
N GLY A 326 -15.50 -3.60 -2.04
CA GLY A 326 -14.26 -4.03 -1.40
C GLY A 326 -14.47 -4.32 0.09
N ALA A 327 -15.23 -3.47 0.79
CA ALA A 327 -15.57 -3.66 2.20
C ALA A 327 -16.39 -4.94 2.44
N LEU A 328 -17.42 -5.19 1.62
CA LEU A 328 -18.22 -6.41 1.68
C LEU A 328 -17.38 -7.65 1.40
N ALA A 329 -16.51 -7.61 0.38
CA ALA A 329 -15.65 -8.74 0.05
C ALA A 329 -14.65 -9.05 1.18
N THR A 330 -14.09 -8.02 1.84
CA THR A 330 -13.29 -8.20 3.05
C THR A 330 -14.08 -8.84 4.19
N LEU A 331 -15.29 -8.36 4.48
CA LEU A 331 -16.13 -8.94 5.54
C LEU A 331 -16.49 -10.40 5.26
N ILE A 332 -16.82 -10.73 4.01
CA ILE A 332 -17.09 -12.10 3.56
C ILE A 332 -15.84 -12.98 3.72
N ALA A 333 -14.67 -12.52 3.25
CA ALA A 333 -13.42 -13.25 3.38
C ALA A 333 -13.07 -13.52 4.85
N LEU A 334 -13.23 -12.53 5.72
CA LEU A 334 -13.05 -12.68 7.15
C LEU A 334 -14.11 -13.60 7.78
N GLY A 335 -15.35 -13.62 7.29
CA GLY A 335 -16.37 -14.57 7.73
C GLY A 335 -16.02 -16.01 7.37
N VAL A 336 -15.71 -16.26 6.10
CA VAL A 336 -15.33 -17.59 5.56
C VAL A 336 -14.08 -18.11 6.27
N ASN A 337 -13.09 -17.26 6.49
CA ASN A 337 -11.88 -17.65 7.23
C ASN A 337 -12.19 -18.12 8.67
N LYS A 338 -13.31 -17.68 9.27
CA LYS A 338 -13.64 -18.00 10.68
C LYS A 338 -14.20 -19.39 10.74
N GLU A 339 -15.08 -19.66 9.79
CA GLU A 339 -15.70 -20.95 9.59
C GLU A 339 -14.68 -22.03 9.23
N LEU A 340 -13.71 -21.71 8.37
CA LEU A 340 -12.61 -22.65 8.06
C LEU A 340 -11.76 -22.97 9.28
N GLY A 341 -11.42 -21.97 10.11
CA GLY A 341 -10.69 -22.19 11.35
C GLY A 341 -11.43 -23.11 12.34
N ARG A 342 -12.76 -22.98 12.45
CA ARG A 342 -13.59 -23.82 13.34
C ARG A 342 -13.74 -25.26 12.88
N ARG A 343 -13.56 -25.55 11.58
CA ARG A 343 -13.68 -26.91 11.02
C ARG A 343 -12.40 -27.73 11.15
N ILE A 344 -11.28 -27.07 11.44
CA ILE A 344 -9.94 -27.69 11.54
C ILE A 344 -9.53 -27.90 13.00
N SER A 345 -10.13 -27.18 13.95
CA SER A 345 -10.00 -27.37 15.41
C SER A 345 -10.98 -28.41 15.93
#